data_AF-A0AAD9J5P5-F1
#
_entry.id   AF-A0AAD9J5P5-F1
#
_cell.length_a   1.000
_cell.length_b   1.000
_cell.length_c   1.000
_cell.angle_alpha   90.00
_cell.angle_beta   90.00
_cell.angle_gamma   90.00
#
_symmetry.space_group_name_H-M   'P 1'
#
loop_
_entity.id
_entity.type
_entity.pdbx_description
1 polymer ?
#
loop_
_entity_poly.entity_id
_entity_poly.type
_entity_poly.pdbx_seq_one_letter_code
_entity_poly.pdbx_strand_id
1 'polypeptide(L)'
;MADDNLDLLEKQIETLEKRIFGDADKDSSYPKIVDTLAGLKHQFVNAVANTKKAGPVLNRMGELNDYLDPDFAEPLMTTREAKIESILAEEDHIHQTAKYLENIKDLADVLGSEHIKVVPELEGKLQELSKIHLEQQITMLSKQLVQWDEIVTRLELQSQSSEAED
;
A
#
# COMPACT_ATOMS: atom_id res chain seq x y z
N MET A 1 19.46 -9.74 12.23
CA MET A 1 19.71 -8.87 13.41
C MET A 1 21.00 -8.05 13.29
N ALA A 2 22.18 -8.61 13.01
CA ALA A 2 23.37 -7.82 12.71
C ALA A 2 23.36 -7.27 11.27
N ASP A 3 22.95 -8.11 10.31
CA ASP A 3 22.86 -7.73 8.89
C ASP A 3 21.80 -6.65 8.64
N ASP A 4 20.62 -6.72 9.27
CA ASP A 4 19.59 -5.68 9.12
C ASP A 4 20.05 -4.28 9.59
N ASN A 5 20.90 -4.24 10.62
CA ASN A 5 21.47 -2.99 11.12
C ASN A 5 22.59 -2.49 10.21
N LEU A 6 23.36 -3.39 9.59
CA LEU A 6 24.41 -3.04 8.64
C LEU A 6 23.80 -2.50 7.34
N ASP A 7 22.73 -3.14 6.85
CA ASP A 7 21.96 -2.71 5.68
C ASP A 7 21.30 -1.35 5.89
N LEU A 8 20.80 -1.09 7.10
CA LEU A 8 20.20 0.20 7.46
C LEU A 8 21.28 1.30 7.53
N LEU A 9 22.45 0.98 8.09
CA LEU A 9 23.57 1.91 8.18
C LEU A 9 24.15 2.22 6.80
N GLU A 10 24.25 1.22 5.93
CA GLU A 10 24.70 1.38 4.54
C GLU A 10 23.76 2.28 3.74
N LYS A 11 22.44 2.09 3.88
CA LYS A 11 21.43 3.00 3.27
C LYS A 11 21.52 4.43 3.80
N GLN A 12 21.77 4.59 5.09
CA GLN A 12 21.95 5.92 5.69
C GLN A 12 23.22 6.60 5.17
N ILE A 13 24.33 5.86 5.07
CA ILE A 13 25.58 6.37 4.51
C ILE A 13 25.39 6.74 3.04
N GLU A 14 24.74 5.89 2.23
CA GLU A 14 24.45 6.18 0.82
C GLU A 14 23.61 7.46 0.66
N THR A 15 22.64 7.67 1.54
CA THR A 15 21.80 8.89 1.55
C THR A 15 22.62 10.13 1.91
N LEU A 16 23.51 10.02 2.90
CA LEU A 16 24.40 11.11 3.31
C LEU A 16 25.44 11.44 2.24
N GLU A 17 26.01 10.44 1.59
CA GLU A 17 26.96 10.61 0.50
C GLU A 17 26.31 11.30 -0.71
N LYS A 18 25.11 10.88 -1.12
CA LYS A 18 24.35 11.57 -2.18
C LYS A 18 24.04 13.03 -1.81
N ARG A 19 23.80 13.32 -0.53
CA ARG A 19 23.52 14.69 -0.08
C ARG A 19 24.76 15.60 -0.09
N ILE A 20 25.93 15.04 0.18
CA ILE A 20 27.20 15.78 0.28
C ILE A 20 27.89 15.92 -1.07
N PHE A 21 27.96 14.83 -1.84
CA PHE A 21 28.68 14.78 -3.12
C PHE A 21 27.75 14.95 -4.33
N GLY A 22 26.43 14.81 -4.15
CA GLY A 22 25.49 14.84 -5.27
C GLY A 22 25.79 13.72 -6.27
N ASP A 23 26.02 14.09 -7.52
CA ASP A 23 26.38 13.21 -8.64
C ASP A 23 27.89 13.23 -8.95
N ALA A 24 28.70 13.84 -8.06
CA ALA A 24 30.15 13.94 -8.24
C ALA A 24 30.87 12.69 -7.72
N ASP A 25 32.00 12.39 -8.35
CA ASP A 25 32.78 11.18 -8.09
C ASP A 25 33.36 11.18 -6.65
N LYS A 26 32.96 10.15 -5.88
CA LYS A 26 33.10 10.09 -4.41
C LYS A 26 34.55 10.08 -3.90
N ASP A 27 35.49 9.66 -4.75
CA ASP A 27 36.91 9.47 -4.40
C ASP A 27 37.85 10.55 -4.94
N SER A 28 37.41 11.40 -5.88
CA SER A 28 38.32 12.29 -6.62
C SER A 28 38.38 13.72 -6.09
N SER A 29 37.34 14.19 -5.40
CA SER A 29 37.29 15.56 -4.88
C SER A 29 36.49 15.58 -3.59
N TYR A 30 37.18 15.81 -2.48
CA TYR A 30 36.53 16.15 -1.21
C TYR A 30 36.23 17.65 -1.24
N PRO A 31 35.00 18.09 -1.55
CA PRO A 31 34.68 19.50 -1.47
C PRO A 31 34.89 19.94 -0.02
N LYS A 32 35.64 21.03 0.18
CA LYS A 32 35.78 21.69 1.50
C LYS A 32 34.48 22.40 1.86
N ILE A 33 33.39 21.62 1.97
CA ILE A 33 32.03 22.10 2.21
C ILE A 33 31.98 22.88 3.50
N VAL A 34 32.73 22.46 4.52
CA VAL A 34 32.77 23.18 5.79
C VAL A 34 33.35 24.59 5.62
N ASP A 35 34.42 24.75 4.84
CA ASP A 35 35.04 26.06 4.61
C ASP A 35 34.19 26.94 3.68
N THR A 36 33.60 26.35 2.62
CA THR A 36 32.71 27.08 1.71
C THR A 36 31.40 27.45 2.39
N LEU A 37 30.83 26.57 3.20
CA LEU A 37 29.63 26.83 4.02
C LEU A 37 29.93 27.84 5.13
N ALA A 38 31.09 27.78 5.78
CA ALA A 38 31.50 28.80 6.74
C ALA A 38 31.68 30.17 6.06
N GLY A 39 32.29 30.20 4.87
CA GLY A 39 32.40 31.38 4.04
C GLY A 39 31.04 31.94 3.62
N LEU A 40 30.14 31.08 3.14
CA LEU A 40 28.76 31.44 2.77
C LEU A 40 27.96 31.91 3.97
N LYS A 41 28.10 31.26 5.13
CA LYS A 41 27.47 31.68 6.39
C LYS A 41 27.98 33.06 6.80
N HIS A 42 29.28 33.33 6.73
CA HIS A 42 29.82 34.65 7.01
C HIS A 42 29.31 35.70 6.01
N GLN A 43 29.27 35.39 4.73
CA GLN A 43 28.71 36.28 3.71
C GLN A 43 27.21 36.53 3.90
N PHE A 44 26.46 35.49 4.27
CA PHE A 44 25.03 35.55 4.55
C PHE A 44 24.75 36.36 5.82
N VAL A 45 25.49 36.13 6.91
CA VAL A 45 25.37 36.89 8.16
C VAL A 45 25.73 38.36 7.91
N ASN A 46 26.76 38.65 7.11
CA ASN A 46 27.11 40.02 6.75
C ASN A 46 26.04 40.68 5.85
N ALA A 47 25.44 39.95 4.91
CA ALA A 47 24.35 40.44 4.07
C ALA A 47 23.04 40.67 4.85
N VAL A 48 22.74 39.78 5.81
CA VAL A 48 21.61 39.88 6.73
C VAL A 48 21.82 41.03 7.73
N ALA A 49 23.05 41.25 8.22
CA ALA A 49 23.38 42.39 9.06
C ALA A 49 23.28 43.73 8.32
N ASN A 50 23.63 43.76 7.03
CA ASN A 50 23.51 44.96 6.18
C ASN A 50 22.06 45.30 5.82
N THR A 51 21.12 44.37 5.98
CA THR A 51 19.69 44.56 5.70
C THR A 51 18.92 44.63 7.03
N LYS A 52 18.66 45.86 7.52
CA LYS A 52 17.99 46.14 8.82
C LYS A 52 16.65 45.39 9.06
N LYS A 53 16.05 44.82 8.02
CA LYS A 53 14.79 44.05 8.06
C LYS A 53 14.97 42.53 8.02
N ALA A 54 16.11 42.00 7.56
CA ALA A 54 16.31 40.55 7.40
C ALA A 54 16.68 39.86 8.72
N GLY A 55 17.45 40.54 9.59
CA GLY A 55 17.76 40.05 10.94
C GLY A 55 16.51 39.67 11.76
N PRO A 56 15.51 40.57 11.93
CA PRO A 56 14.29 40.23 12.66
C PRO A 56 13.42 39.18 11.94
N VAL A 57 13.48 39.08 10.61
CA VAL A 57 12.76 38.02 9.87
C VAL A 57 13.42 36.65 10.08
N LEU A 58 14.76 36.57 10.14
CA LEU A 58 15.49 35.34 10.42
C LEU A 58 15.23 34.85 11.86
N ASN A 59 15.24 35.77 12.83
CA ASN A 59 14.87 35.44 14.21
C ASN A 59 13.41 35.00 14.31
N ARG A 60 12.50 35.68 13.60
CA ARG A 60 11.08 35.28 13.53
C ARG A 60 10.87 33.93 12.85
N MET A 61 11.77 33.51 11.96
CA MET A 61 11.73 32.18 11.37
C MET A 61 12.19 31.10 12.34
N GLY A 62 13.17 31.40 13.21
CA GLY A 62 13.53 30.56 14.36
C GLY A 62 12.38 30.49 15.38
N GLU A 63 11.81 31.64 15.74
CA GLU A 63 10.64 31.70 16.63
C GLU A 63 9.44 30.95 16.04
N LEU A 64 9.19 31.07 14.72
CA LEU A 64 8.12 30.34 14.04
C LEU A 64 8.37 28.83 14.04
N ASN A 65 9.63 28.40 13.94
CA ASN A 65 9.98 26.99 14.08
C ASN A 65 9.68 26.49 15.50
N ASP A 66 9.93 27.31 16.53
CA ASP A 66 9.59 26.99 17.92
C ASP A 66 8.07 26.99 18.15
N TYR A 67 7.32 27.88 17.50
CA TYR A 67 5.84 27.90 17.55
C TYR A 67 5.18 26.75 16.76
N LEU A 68 5.91 26.09 15.86
CA LEU A 68 5.46 24.92 15.12
C LEU A 68 5.82 23.60 15.83
N ASP A 69 6.52 23.66 16.96
CA ASP A 69 6.79 22.49 17.79
C ASP A 69 5.48 22.04 18.50
N PRO A 70 5.05 20.78 18.32
CA PRO A 70 3.84 20.23 18.97
C PRO A 70 3.79 20.47 20.49
N ASP A 71 4.95 20.45 21.17
CA ASP A 71 5.04 20.70 22.61
C ASP A 71 4.70 22.16 22.99
N PHE A 72 4.84 23.10 22.06
CA PHE A 72 4.51 24.53 22.25
C PHE A 72 3.07 24.87 21.85
N ALA A 73 2.46 24.06 20.98
CA ALA A 73 1.05 24.21 20.57
C ALA A 73 0.07 23.75 21.66
N GLU A 74 0.44 22.76 22.48
CA GLU A 74 -0.41 22.23 23.55
C GLU A 74 -0.89 23.32 24.54
N PRO A 75 -0.01 24.19 25.10
CA PRO A 75 -0.44 25.28 25.97
C PRO A 75 -1.39 26.29 25.30
N LEU A 76 -1.18 26.61 24.02
CA LEU A 76 -2.06 27.51 23.24
C LEU A 76 -3.45 26.90 23.02
N MET A 77 -3.52 25.58 22.83
CA MET A 77 -4.78 24.83 22.73
C MET A 77 -5.41 24.48 24.09
N THR A 78 -4.81 24.86 25.23
CA THR A 78 -5.43 24.61 26.55
C THR A 78 -6.58 25.57 26.89
N THR A 79 -6.65 26.73 26.25
CA THR A 79 -7.72 27.72 26.46
C THR A 79 -9.07 27.15 26.02
N ARG A 80 -10.12 27.37 26.80
CA ARG A 80 -11.46 26.82 26.55
C ARG A 80 -12.00 27.20 25.16
N GLU A 81 -11.84 28.45 24.73
CA GLU A 81 -12.19 28.89 23.38
C GLU A 81 -11.47 28.10 22.29
N ALA A 82 -10.15 27.91 22.38
CA ALA A 82 -9.38 27.18 21.37
C ALA A 82 -9.80 25.70 21.25
N LYS A 83 -10.18 25.07 22.36
CA LYS A 83 -10.76 23.72 22.35
C LYS A 83 -12.12 23.68 21.66
N ILE A 84 -12.96 24.68 21.91
CA ILE A 84 -14.29 24.78 21.28
C ILE A 84 -14.13 24.99 19.78
N GLU A 85 -13.28 25.92 19.34
CA GLU A 85 -13.02 26.15 17.93
C GLU A 85 -12.41 24.92 17.25
N SER A 86 -11.49 24.22 17.92
CA SER A 86 -10.93 22.96 17.39
C SER A 86 -11.98 21.86 17.27
N ILE A 87 -12.90 21.74 18.23
CA ILE A 87 -13.99 20.75 18.17
C ILE A 87 -14.99 21.10 17.07
N LEU A 88 -15.34 22.38 16.93
CA LEU A 88 -16.24 22.85 15.87
C LEU A 88 -15.62 22.72 14.47
N ALA A 89 -14.31 22.99 14.35
CA ALA A 89 -13.58 22.79 13.10
C ALA A 89 -13.54 21.31 12.69
N GLU A 90 -13.47 20.41 13.67
CA GLU A 90 -13.41 18.96 13.47
C GLU A 90 -14.79 18.28 13.52
N GLU A 91 -15.88 19.05 13.61
CA GLU A 91 -17.24 18.53 13.80
C GLU A 91 -17.64 17.53 12.71
N ASP A 92 -17.38 17.87 11.45
CA ASP A 92 -17.69 17.01 10.30
C ASP A 92 -16.92 15.67 10.36
N HIS A 93 -15.66 15.71 10.78
CA HIS A 93 -14.82 14.53 10.88
C HIS A 93 -15.25 13.64 12.06
N ILE A 94 -15.65 14.22 13.19
CA ILE A 94 -16.25 13.49 14.32
C ILE A 94 -17.55 12.81 13.90
N HIS A 95 -18.41 13.48 13.12
CA HIS A 95 -19.64 12.87 12.61
C HIS A 95 -19.38 11.74 11.61
N GLN A 96 -18.41 11.91 10.71
CA GLN A 96 -18.02 10.87 9.75
C GLN A 96 -17.47 9.64 10.46
N THR A 97 -16.56 9.81 11.43
CA THR A 97 -15.98 8.71 12.19
C THR A 97 -17.04 7.98 13.05
N ALA A 98 -17.98 8.71 13.65
CA ALA A 98 -19.11 8.11 14.36
C ALA A 98 -19.98 7.25 13.43
N LYS A 99 -20.30 7.74 12.22
CA LYS A 99 -21.04 6.98 11.20
C LYS A 99 -20.29 5.72 10.76
N TYR A 100 -18.98 5.82 10.52
CA TYR A 100 -18.17 4.65 10.18
C TYR A 100 -18.14 3.63 11.32
N LEU A 101 -18.08 4.09 12.57
CA LEU A 101 -18.08 3.22 13.74
C LEU A 101 -19.43 2.51 13.91
N GLU A 102 -20.55 3.19 13.67
CA GLU A 102 -21.88 2.59 13.65
C GLU A 102 -21.98 1.50 12.58
N ASN A 103 -21.54 1.80 11.35
CA ASN A 103 -21.47 0.80 10.28
C ASN A 103 -20.61 -0.42 10.68
N ILE A 104 -19.46 -0.19 11.31
CA ILE A 104 -18.59 -1.30 11.76
C ILE A 104 -19.26 -2.12 12.84
N LYS A 105 -19.97 -1.47 13.77
CA LYS A 105 -20.71 -2.17 14.83
C LYS A 105 -21.81 -3.06 14.25
N ASP A 106 -22.55 -2.57 13.27
CA ASP A 106 -23.57 -3.36 12.57
C ASP A 106 -22.96 -4.52 11.78
N LEU A 107 -21.78 -4.31 11.18
CA LEU A 107 -21.06 -5.34 10.43
C LEU A 107 -20.32 -6.34 11.33
N ALA A 108 -20.05 -6.00 12.59
CA ALA A 108 -19.34 -6.87 13.53
C ALA A 108 -20.08 -8.19 13.78
N ASP A 109 -21.41 -8.15 13.82
CA ASP A 109 -22.24 -9.34 14.00
C ASP A 109 -22.14 -10.31 12.81
N VAL A 110 -21.91 -9.79 11.60
CA VAL A 110 -21.77 -10.58 10.37
C VAL A 110 -20.42 -11.30 10.31
N LEU A 111 -19.34 -10.66 10.78
CA LEU A 111 -18.00 -11.24 10.84
C LEU A 111 -17.93 -12.44 11.81
N GLY A 112 -18.77 -12.45 12.85
CA GLY A 112 -18.92 -13.55 13.78
C GLY A 112 -19.86 -14.67 13.31
N SER A 113 -20.53 -14.50 12.17
CA SER A 113 -21.60 -15.39 11.74
C SER A 113 -21.10 -16.82 11.52
N GLU A 114 -21.85 -17.79 12.06
CA GLU A 114 -21.52 -19.21 11.99
C GLU A 114 -21.40 -19.67 10.52
N HIS A 115 -22.16 -19.07 9.61
CA HIS A 115 -22.11 -19.37 8.17
C HIS A 115 -20.73 -19.13 7.55
N ILE A 116 -19.97 -18.13 7.99
CA ILE A 116 -18.58 -17.89 7.55
C ILE A 116 -17.64 -18.91 8.19
N LYS A 117 -17.89 -19.30 9.44
CA LYS A 117 -17.09 -20.31 10.15
C LYS A 117 -17.28 -21.73 9.62
N VAL A 118 -18.45 -22.04 9.06
CA VAL A 118 -18.79 -23.37 8.52
C VAL A 118 -18.30 -23.54 7.06
N VAL A 119 -17.74 -22.49 6.44
CA VAL A 119 -17.17 -22.57 5.07
C VAL A 119 -16.12 -23.68 4.92
N PRO A 120 -15.16 -23.90 5.85
CA PRO A 120 -14.20 -25.01 5.74
C PRO A 120 -14.86 -26.39 5.82
N GLU A 121 -15.98 -26.53 6.54
CA GLU A 121 -16.73 -27.80 6.60
C GLU A 121 -17.54 -28.06 5.32
N LEU A 122 -18.06 -27.00 4.70
CA LEU A 122 -18.75 -27.04 3.42
C LEU A 122 -17.78 -27.29 2.25
N GLU A 123 -16.53 -26.85 2.37
CA GLU A 123 -15.50 -27.06 1.34
C GLU A 123 -15.27 -28.55 1.07
N GLY A 124 -15.19 -29.39 2.12
CA GLY A 124 -15.03 -30.84 1.96
C GLY A 124 -16.19 -31.49 1.20
N LYS A 125 -17.43 -31.11 1.53
CA LYS A 125 -18.64 -31.58 0.82
C LYS A 125 -18.70 -31.07 -0.62
N LEU A 126 -18.26 -29.83 -0.86
CA LEU A 126 -18.20 -29.24 -2.20
C LEU A 126 -17.14 -29.92 -3.07
N GLN A 127 -15.98 -30.26 -2.52
CA GLN A 127 -14.94 -31.02 -3.22
C GLN A 127 -15.42 -32.41 -3.60
N GLU A 128 -16.10 -33.11 -2.69
CA GLU A 128 -16.71 -34.42 -2.99
C GLU A 128 -17.78 -34.31 -4.07
N LEU A 129 -18.67 -33.32 -3.98
CA LEU A 129 -19.69 -33.07 -4.99
C LEU A 129 -19.08 -32.70 -6.36
N SER A 130 -18.02 -31.88 -6.36
CA SER A 130 -17.28 -31.49 -7.55
C SER A 130 -16.64 -32.71 -8.23
N LYS A 131 -16.04 -33.61 -7.45
CA LYS A 131 -15.49 -34.87 -7.95
C LYS A 131 -16.56 -35.74 -8.60
N ILE A 132 -17.70 -35.94 -7.93
CA ILE A 132 -18.82 -36.72 -8.47
C ILE A 132 -19.34 -36.08 -9.76
N HIS A 133 -19.46 -34.75 -9.81
CA HIS A 133 -19.90 -34.04 -11.00
C HIS A 133 -18.96 -34.25 -12.18
N LEU A 134 -17.64 -34.16 -11.95
CA LEU A 134 -16.63 -34.45 -12.97
C LEU A 134 -16.72 -35.89 -13.47
N GLU A 135 -16.86 -36.87 -12.57
CA GLU A 135 -17.02 -38.29 -12.94
C GLU A 135 -18.30 -38.52 -13.78
N GLN A 136 -19.41 -37.87 -13.41
CA GLN A 136 -20.64 -37.92 -14.20
C GLN A 136 -20.46 -37.31 -15.59
N GLN A 137 -19.76 -36.18 -15.70
CA GLN A 137 -19.49 -35.53 -16.98
C GLN A 137 -18.58 -36.39 -17.87
N ILE A 138 -17.53 -37.01 -17.31
CA ILE A 138 -16.64 -37.92 -18.03
C ILE A 138 -17.42 -39.13 -18.54
N THR A 139 -18.20 -39.79 -17.68
CA THR A 139 -18.97 -40.99 -18.09
C THR A 139 -20.02 -40.66 -19.15
N MET A 140 -20.64 -39.48 -19.10
CA MET A 140 -21.56 -39.03 -20.15
C MET A 140 -20.83 -38.83 -21.48
N LEU A 141 -19.69 -38.12 -21.47
CA LEU A 141 -18.89 -37.89 -22.67
C LEU A 141 -18.35 -39.19 -23.26
N SER A 142 -17.89 -40.13 -22.43
CA SER A 142 -17.44 -41.46 -22.90
C SER A 142 -18.57 -42.23 -23.59
N LYS A 143 -19.79 -42.20 -23.04
CA LYS A 143 -20.95 -42.84 -23.68
C LYS A 143 -21.27 -42.20 -25.03
N GLN A 144 -21.19 -40.87 -25.11
CA GLN A 144 -21.40 -40.17 -26.39
C GLN A 144 -20.31 -40.57 -27.40
N LEU A 145 -19.03 -40.61 -27.02
CA LEU A 145 -17.95 -41.02 -27.92
C LEU A 145 -18.16 -42.45 -28.47
N VAL A 146 -18.54 -43.41 -27.61
CA VAL A 146 -18.84 -44.78 -28.06
C VAL A 146 -20.04 -44.82 -29.02
N GLN A 147 -21.09 -44.05 -28.75
CA GLN A 147 -22.23 -43.96 -29.66
C GLN A 147 -21.84 -43.39 -31.03
N TRP A 148 -20.97 -42.38 -31.05
CA TRP A 148 -20.47 -41.80 -32.30
C TRP A 148 -19.63 -42.81 -33.08
N ASP A 149 -18.77 -43.57 -32.40
CA ASP A 149 -17.94 -44.62 -33.01
C ASP A 149 -18.79 -45.73 -33.65
N GLU A 150 -19.85 -46.17 -32.95
CA GLU A 150 -20.78 -47.17 -33.47
C GLU A 150 -21.55 -46.65 -34.70
N ILE A 151 -21.97 -45.39 -34.68
CA ILE A 151 -22.65 -44.76 -35.83
C ILE A 151 -21.70 -44.67 -37.03
N VAL A 152 -20.47 -44.20 -36.82
CA VAL A 152 -19.46 -44.10 -37.89
C VAL A 152 -19.17 -45.48 -38.47
N THR A 153 -18.96 -46.49 -37.63
CA THR A 153 -18.72 -47.87 -38.08
C THR A 153 -19.87 -48.41 -38.94
N ARG A 154 -21.13 -48.12 -38.57
CA ARG A 154 -22.31 -48.52 -39.38
C ARG A 154 -22.36 -47.81 -40.72
N LEU A 155 -22.03 -46.52 -40.76
CA LEU A 155 -21.99 -45.75 -42.00
C LEU A 155 -20.87 -46.23 -42.92
N GLU A 156 -19.70 -46.57 -42.39
CA GLU A 156 -18.60 -47.15 -43.15
C GLU A 156 -18.96 -48.52 -43.73
N LEU A 157 -19.59 -49.39 -42.93
CA LEU A 157 -20.10 -50.69 -43.40
C LEU A 157 -21.15 -50.55 -44.52
N GLN A 158 -22.07 -49.57 -44.38
CA GLN A 158 -23.06 -49.29 -45.43
C GLN A 158 -22.39 -48.78 -46.71
N SER A 159 -21.41 -47.88 -46.60
CA SER A 159 -20.63 -47.38 -47.73
C SER A 159 -19.88 -48.51 -48.47
N GLN A 160 -19.23 -49.40 -47.73
CA GLN A 160 -18.52 -50.54 -48.31
C GLN A 160 -19.47 -51.54 -48.97
N SER A 161 -20.68 -51.75 -48.42
CA SER A 161 -21.68 -52.61 -49.05
C SER A 161 -22.23 -52.02 -50.35
N SER A 162 -22.41 -50.69 -50.44
CA SER A 162 -22.81 -50.05 -51.69
C SER A 162 -21.71 -50.06 -52.75
N GLU A 163 -20.43 -50.01 -52.35
CA GLU A 163 -19.29 -50.11 -53.27
C GLU A 163 -19.00 -51.55 -53.74
N ALA A 164 -19.52 -52.57 -53.04
CA ALA A 164 -19.35 -53.97 -53.41
C ALA A 164 -20.50 -54.53 -54.26
N GLU A 165 -21.63 -53.82 -54.38
CA GLU A 165 -22.80 -54.20 -55.19
C GLU A 165 -22.85 -53.52 -56.58
N ASP A 166 -21.94 -52.58 -56.88
CA ASP A 166 -21.70 -51.98 -58.21
C ASP A 166 -20.47 -52.59 -58.91
#